data_AF-A0A0F9EH96-F1
#
_entry.id   AF-A0A0F9EH96-F1
#
_cell.length_a   1.000
_cell.length_b   1.000
_cell.length_c   1.000
_cell.angle_alpha   90.00
_cell.angle_beta   90.00
_cell.angle_gamma   90.00
#
_symmetry.space_group_name_H-M   'P 1'
#
loop_
_entity.id
_entity.type
_entity.pdbx_description
1 polymer ?
#
loop_
_entity_poly.entity_id
_entity_poly.type
_entity_poly.pdbx_seq_one_letter_code
_entity_poly.pdbx_strand_id
1 'polypeptide(L)'
;DIDIAAYYYNNPRTHGRISKAMKFNQGVAQNGLFFQLGDFGTSMSFLLLISALKDPSENAKVVLVGFGDGADGILLHIQDKSALIELSQNHMGLAGHQQSMKLLENYNVYIENKKLLEKDRYIRKSSAVTLWRDTPSVYKMYGLKCKNCGTVQYPTTSRSCVICRADDQLDLIKLALKGKIFTYTLDHLVGGTYMDTPVPRCVIDLDDGGRVLLNMTEIENPEKNVSIGMEVELTFRRLHEGGEFKNYYWKCRPVRGRL
;
A
#
# COMPACT_ATOMS: atom_id res chain seq x y z
N ASP A 1 6.50 -34.38 2.19
CA ASP A 1 6.65 -33.58 3.43
C ASP A 1 6.19 -32.15 3.32
N ILE A 2 6.18 -31.52 2.13
CA ILE A 2 5.64 -30.16 1.98
C ILE A 2 4.16 -30.26 1.60
N ASP A 3 3.32 -29.57 2.36
CA ASP A 3 1.86 -29.54 2.16
C ASP A 3 1.46 -28.37 1.27
N ILE A 4 2.18 -27.24 1.37
CA ILE A 4 1.92 -26.02 0.60
C ILE A 4 3.23 -25.47 0.05
N ALA A 5 3.27 -25.16 -1.24
CA ALA A 5 4.39 -24.46 -1.88
C ALA A 5 3.90 -23.17 -2.54
N ALA A 6 4.40 -22.03 -2.04
CA ALA A 6 4.16 -20.71 -2.56
C ALA A 6 5.47 -20.16 -3.13
N TYR A 7 5.61 -20.18 -4.45
CA TYR A 7 6.83 -19.72 -5.10
C TYR A 7 6.53 -18.81 -6.28
N TYR A 8 7.45 -17.87 -6.54
CA TYR A 8 7.32 -16.97 -7.68
C TYR A 8 7.27 -17.75 -9.00
N TYR A 9 6.49 -17.28 -9.97
CA TYR A 9 6.61 -17.74 -11.35
C TYR A 9 6.14 -16.62 -12.29
N ASN A 10 6.93 -16.38 -13.34
CA ASN A 10 6.65 -15.35 -14.35
C ASN A 10 5.75 -15.83 -15.49
N ASN A 11 5.52 -17.15 -15.60
CA ASN A 11 4.56 -17.73 -16.53
C ASN A 11 4.12 -19.14 -16.07
N PRO A 12 2.97 -19.64 -16.54
CA PRO A 12 2.43 -20.94 -16.10
C PRO A 12 3.31 -22.15 -16.46
N ARG A 13 4.13 -22.07 -17.51
CA ARG A 13 5.03 -23.17 -17.89
C ARG A 13 6.17 -23.30 -16.88
N THR A 14 6.71 -22.18 -16.41
CA THR A 14 7.71 -22.14 -15.34
C THR A 14 7.14 -22.76 -14.07
N HIS A 15 5.90 -22.44 -13.70
CA HIS A 15 5.22 -23.04 -12.55
C HIS A 15 5.22 -24.57 -12.63
N GLY A 16 4.77 -25.13 -13.77
CA GLY A 16 4.72 -26.58 -13.98
C GLY A 16 6.11 -27.25 -14.01
N ARG A 17 7.12 -26.59 -14.59
CA ARG A 17 8.50 -27.08 -14.60
C ARG A 17 9.08 -27.17 -13.19
N ILE A 18 8.88 -26.14 -12.36
CA ILE A 18 9.35 -26.12 -10.97
C ILE A 18 8.62 -27.19 -10.16
N SER A 19 7.29 -27.27 -10.26
CA SER A 19 6.48 -28.31 -9.60
C SER A 19 7.00 -29.71 -9.90
N LYS A 20 7.27 -30.00 -11.19
CA LYS A 20 7.77 -31.30 -11.64
C LYS A 20 9.20 -31.57 -11.15
N ALA A 21 10.09 -30.58 -11.22
CA ALA A 21 11.47 -30.71 -10.76
C ALA A 21 11.55 -30.98 -9.25
N MET A 22 10.71 -30.29 -8.46
CA MET A 22 10.60 -30.48 -7.01
C MET A 22 9.77 -31.69 -6.60
N LYS A 23 9.16 -32.39 -7.57
CA LYS A 23 8.28 -33.55 -7.35
C LYS A 23 7.12 -33.24 -6.39
N PHE A 24 6.56 -32.04 -6.48
CA PHE A 24 5.38 -31.70 -5.69
C PHE A 24 4.17 -32.48 -6.19
N ASN A 25 3.39 -33.00 -5.25
CA ASN A 25 2.11 -33.61 -5.54
C ASN A 25 1.11 -32.57 -6.06
N GLN A 26 0.08 -33.04 -6.75
CA GLN A 26 -1.01 -32.18 -7.22
C GLN A 26 -1.67 -31.45 -6.05
N GLY A 27 -1.87 -30.14 -6.17
CA GLY A 27 -2.49 -29.30 -5.14
C GLY A 27 -1.51 -28.67 -4.13
N VAL A 28 -0.27 -29.17 -4.02
CA VAL A 28 0.74 -28.59 -3.10
C VAL A 28 1.19 -27.21 -3.60
N ALA A 29 1.55 -27.13 -4.88
CA ALA A 29 2.02 -25.89 -5.49
C ALA A 29 0.85 -24.94 -5.79
N GLN A 30 0.81 -23.82 -5.07
CA GLN A 30 -0.21 -22.79 -5.23
C GLN A 30 -0.14 -22.18 -6.63
N ASN A 31 -1.29 -22.02 -7.27
CA ASN A 31 -1.40 -21.51 -8.63
C ASN A 31 -2.65 -20.62 -8.81
N GLY A 32 -2.94 -20.20 -10.04
CA GLY A 32 -4.19 -19.52 -10.38
C GLY A 32 -4.12 -17.99 -10.29
N LEU A 33 -3.40 -17.42 -9.32
CA LEU A 33 -3.32 -15.95 -9.17
C LEU A 33 -2.80 -15.25 -10.42
N PHE A 34 -1.86 -15.87 -11.13
CA PHE A 34 -1.32 -15.33 -12.37
C PHE A 34 -2.40 -15.08 -13.43
N PHE A 35 -3.40 -15.96 -13.53
CA PHE A 35 -4.48 -15.82 -14.51
C PHE A 35 -5.56 -14.82 -14.07
N GLN A 36 -5.71 -14.62 -12.77
CA GLN A 36 -6.73 -13.72 -12.21
C GLN A 36 -6.24 -12.28 -12.09
N LEU A 37 -4.97 -12.09 -11.73
CA LEU A 37 -4.41 -10.81 -11.32
C LEU A 37 -3.15 -10.41 -12.11
N GLY A 38 -2.57 -11.33 -12.88
CA GLY A 38 -1.32 -11.12 -13.60
C GLY A 38 -0.07 -11.41 -12.77
N ASP A 39 1.06 -10.87 -13.23
CA ASP A 39 2.37 -11.01 -12.58
C ASP A 39 2.69 -9.79 -11.71
N PHE A 40 2.85 -10.01 -10.40
CA PHE A 40 3.25 -8.99 -9.44
C PHE A 40 4.77 -8.96 -9.15
N GLY A 41 5.56 -9.78 -9.86
CA GLY A 41 6.99 -9.91 -9.66
C GLY A 41 7.33 -10.37 -8.25
N THR A 42 8.17 -9.62 -7.54
CA THR A 42 8.71 -9.99 -6.22
C THR A 42 7.64 -10.30 -5.17
N SER A 43 6.48 -9.62 -5.20
CA SER A 43 5.43 -9.83 -4.19
C SER A 43 4.55 -11.05 -4.48
N MET A 44 4.70 -11.70 -5.63
CA MET A 44 3.82 -12.79 -6.08
C MET A 44 3.86 -14.01 -5.15
N SER A 45 5.05 -14.40 -4.66
CA SER A 45 5.21 -15.53 -3.73
C SER A 45 4.47 -15.28 -2.40
N PHE A 46 4.49 -14.05 -1.90
CA PHE A 46 3.74 -13.64 -0.71
C PHE A 46 2.24 -13.65 -0.93
N LEU A 47 1.75 -13.23 -2.11
CA LEU A 47 0.32 -13.29 -2.42
C LEU A 47 -0.18 -14.74 -2.51
N LEU A 48 0.62 -15.64 -3.10
CA LEU A 48 0.32 -17.07 -3.12
C LEU A 48 0.31 -17.66 -1.70
N LEU A 49 1.24 -17.24 -0.84
CA LEU A 49 1.26 -17.65 0.56
C LEU A 49 0.00 -17.18 1.29
N ILE A 50 -0.38 -15.91 1.18
CA ILE A 50 -1.60 -15.37 1.79
C ILE A 50 -2.84 -16.14 1.30
N SER A 51 -2.90 -16.46 0.01
CA SER A 51 -3.97 -17.27 -0.56
C SER A 51 -4.05 -18.66 0.08
N ALA A 52 -2.90 -19.29 0.32
CA ALA A 52 -2.83 -20.64 0.89
C ALA A 52 -3.12 -20.67 2.39
N LEU A 53 -2.78 -19.61 3.12
CA LEU A 53 -3.03 -19.48 4.56
C LEU A 53 -4.50 -19.21 4.91
N LYS A 54 -5.38 -19.06 3.92
CA LYS A 54 -6.82 -18.86 4.17
C LYS A 54 -7.49 -20.06 4.84
N ASP A 55 -7.12 -21.27 4.43
CA ASP A 55 -7.61 -22.53 5.03
C ASP A 55 -6.53 -23.62 4.93
N PRO A 56 -5.47 -23.54 5.74
CA PRO A 56 -4.41 -24.53 5.71
C PRO A 56 -4.82 -25.81 6.43
N SER A 57 -4.13 -26.91 6.13
CA SER A 57 -4.18 -28.11 6.96
C SER A 57 -3.47 -27.88 8.30
N GLU A 58 -3.87 -28.60 9.35
CA GLU A 58 -3.18 -28.57 10.64
C GLU A 58 -1.74 -29.08 10.50
N ASN A 59 -0.78 -28.45 11.20
CA ASN A 59 0.64 -28.79 11.15
C ASN A 59 1.25 -28.76 9.74
N ALA A 60 0.64 -28.03 8.81
CA ALA A 60 1.12 -27.97 7.43
C ALA A 60 2.51 -27.33 7.35
N LYS A 61 3.40 -27.98 6.58
CA LYS A 61 4.70 -27.42 6.18
C LYS A 61 4.53 -26.62 4.90
N VAL A 62 4.91 -25.36 4.97
CA VAL A 62 4.76 -24.39 3.88
C VAL A 62 6.13 -23.93 3.41
N VAL A 63 6.38 -24.01 2.11
CA VAL A 63 7.61 -23.48 1.51
C VAL A 63 7.27 -22.18 0.78
N LEU A 64 7.92 -21.08 1.18
CA LEU A 64 7.88 -19.80 0.50
C LEU A 64 9.20 -19.60 -0.26
N VAL A 65 9.15 -19.44 -1.59
CA VAL A 65 10.37 -19.25 -2.41
C VAL A 65 10.24 -18.03 -3.32
N GLY A 66 11.26 -17.18 -3.29
CA GLY A 66 11.47 -16.11 -4.25
C GLY A 66 12.71 -16.39 -5.09
N PHE A 67 12.68 -16.03 -6.37
CA PHE A 67 13.87 -16.10 -7.21
C PHE A 67 13.92 -14.93 -8.21
N GLY A 68 15.15 -14.58 -8.60
CA GLY A 68 15.50 -13.46 -9.47
C GLY A 68 17.00 -13.51 -9.76
N ASP A 69 17.76 -12.55 -9.25
CA ASP A 69 19.23 -12.57 -9.25
C ASP A 69 19.77 -13.40 -8.07
N GLY A 70 19.38 -14.68 -8.03
CA GLY A 70 19.50 -15.57 -6.88
C GLY A 70 18.17 -16.22 -6.51
N ALA A 71 18.18 -17.03 -5.44
CA ALA A 71 16.97 -17.67 -4.93
C ALA A 71 17.02 -17.76 -3.40
N ASP A 72 15.91 -17.39 -2.77
CA ASP A 72 15.70 -17.48 -1.32
C ASP A 72 14.51 -18.39 -1.04
N GLY A 73 14.66 -19.26 -0.04
CA GLY A 73 13.62 -20.17 0.39
C GLY A 73 13.43 -20.13 1.90
N ILE A 74 12.18 -20.05 2.34
CA ILE A 74 11.79 -20.08 3.75
C ILE A 74 10.85 -21.25 3.96
N LEU A 75 11.20 -22.14 4.89
CA LEU A 75 10.31 -23.20 5.36
C LEU A 75 9.57 -22.70 6.60
N LEU A 76 8.25 -22.73 6.53
CA LEU A 76 7.33 -22.36 7.60
C LEU A 76 6.58 -23.62 8.05
N HIS A 77 6.22 -23.65 9.32
CA HIS A 77 5.40 -24.72 9.90
C HIS A 77 4.24 -24.10 10.65
N ILE A 78 3.02 -24.43 10.24
CA ILE A 78 1.80 -23.90 10.85
C ILE A 78 1.58 -24.59 12.19
N GLN A 79 1.75 -23.83 13.28
CA GLN A 79 1.53 -24.32 14.65
C GLN A 79 0.07 -24.17 15.10
N ASP A 80 -0.58 -23.07 14.70
CA ASP A 80 -1.90 -22.69 15.19
C ASP A 80 -2.79 -22.29 14.01
N LYS A 81 -3.69 -23.20 13.62
CA LYS A 81 -4.68 -22.96 12.57
C LYS A 81 -5.77 -22.01 13.03
N SER A 82 -6.19 -22.08 14.30
CA SER A 82 -7.24 -21.21 14.86
C SER A 82 -6.84 -19.73 14.80
N ALA A 83 -5.60 -19.41 15.17
CA ALA A 83 -5.09 -18.05 15.09
C ALA A 83 -5.09 -17.50 13.66
N LEU A 84 -4.81 -18.35 12.65
CA LEU A 84 -4.88 -17.94 11.24
C LEU A 84 -6.32 -17.66 10.79
N ILE A 85 -7.29 -18.48 11.23
CA ILE A 85 -8.71 -18.26 10.93
C ILE A 85 -9.19 -16.96 11.58
N GLU A 86 -8.85 -16.72 12.84
CA GLU A 86 -9.19 -15.48 13.55
C GLU A 86 -8.58 -14.25 12.85
N LEU A 87 -7.32 -14.35 12.42
CA LEU A 87 -6.67 -13.29 11.64
C LEU A 87 -7.43 -13.04 10.32
N SER A 88 -7.87 -14.09 9.64
CA SER A 88 -8.60 -13.95 8.37
C SER A 88 -9.94 -13.22 8.52
N GLN A 89 -10.57 -13.24 9.69
CA GLN A 89 -11.82 -12.53 9.96
C GLN A 89 -11.60 -11.01 10.11
N ASN A 90 -10.42 -10.60 10.58
CA ASN A 90 -10.11 -9.20 10.88
C ASN A 90 -9.43 -8.44 9.72
N HIS A 91 -9.15 -9.14 8.62
CA HIS A 91 -8.43 -8.64 7.46
C HIS A 91 -9.18 -8.95 6.16
N MET A 92 -9.18 -8.01 5.20
CA MET A 92 -9.84 -8.20 3.90
C MET A 92 -9.30 -9.41 3.11
N GLY A 93 -8.05 -9.81 3.38
CA GLY A 93 -7.36 -10.87 2.65
C GLY A 93 -7.22 -10.58 1.16
N LEU A 94 -6.73 -11.58 0.41
CA LEU A 94 -6.56 -11.44 -1.03
C LEU A 94 -7.91 -11.26 -1.75
N ALA A 95 -8.92 -12.04 -1.39
CA ALA A 95 -10.23 -12.01 -2.03
C ALA A 95 -10.96 -10.67 -1.84
N GLY A 96 -10.94 -10.10 -0.62
CA GLY A 96 -11.54 -8.79 -0.38
C GLY A 96 -10.78 -7.68 -1.13
N HIS A 97 -9.45 -7.75 -1.18
CA HIS A 97 -8.68 -6.81 -1.98
C HIS A 97 -8.96 -6.94 -3.48
N GLN A 98 -9.11 -8.17 -4.00
CA GLN A 98 -9.50 -8.45 -5.38
C GLN A 98 -10.88 -7.86 -5.71
N GLN A 99 -11.86 -8.02 -4.82
CA GLN A 99 -13.19 -7.42 -5.01
C GLN A 99 -13.17 -5.89 -4.99
N SER A 100 -12.24 -5.28 -4.24
CA SER A 100 -12.07 -3.83 -4.19
C SER A 100 -11.22 -3.25 -5.35
N MET A 101 -10.77 -4.07 -6.30
CA MET A 101 -10.00 -3.59 -7.44
C MET A 101 -10.91 -2.86 -8.44
N LYS A 102 -10.42 -1.76 -9.00
CA LYS A 102 -11.06 -1.09 -10.13
C LYS A 102 -10.42 -1.57 -11.42
N LEU A 103 -11.24 -2.12 -12.33
CA LEU A 103 -10.80 -2.47 -13.68
C LEU A 103 -10.57 -1.21 -14.50
N LEU A 104 -9.59 -1.26 -15.41
CA LEU A 104 -9.37 -0.17 -16.36
C LEU A 104 -10.52 -0.13 -17.36
N GLU A 105 -11.10 1.05 -17.56
CA GLU A 105 -12.31 1.23 -18.37
C GLU A 105 -12.04 0.97 -19.86
N ASN A 106 -10.86 1.34 -20.36
CA ASN A 106 -10.50 1.17 -21.76
C ASN A 106 -8.97 1.17 -21.99
N TYR A 107 -8.59 0.88 -23.23
CA TYR A 107 -7.19 0.78 -23.66
C TYR A 107 -6.41 2.10 -23.58
N ASN A 108 -7.08 3.26 -23.75
CA ASN A 108 -6.41 4.56 -23.68
C ASN A 108 -5.92 4.84 -22.25
N VAL A 109 -6.75 4.51 -21.24
CA VAL A 109 -6.34 4.58 -19.83
C VAL A 109 -5.16 3.66 -19.55
N TYR A 110 -5.12 2.47 -20.18
CA TYR A 110 -4.00 1.54 -20.04
C TYR A 110 -2.69 2.09 -20.61
N ILE A 111 -2.66 2.53 -21.87
CA ILE A 111 -1.45 3.07 -22.52
C ILE A 111 -0.89 4.24 -21.71
N GLU A 112 -1.78 5.13 -21.27
CA GLU A 112 -1.40 6.31 -20.50
C GLU A 112 -0.83 5.95 -19.13
N ASN A 113 -1.46 5.02 -18.40
CA ASN A 113 -0.93 4.50 -17.13
C ASN A 113 0.43 3.81 -17.28
N LYS A 114 0.64 3.15 -18.43
CA LYS A 114 1.94 2.58 -18.80
C LYS A 114 2.94 3.64 -19.28
N LYS A 115 2.53 4.91 -19.39
CA LYS A 115 3.35 6.02 -19.87
C LYS A 115 3.93 5.75 -21.28
N LEU A 116 3.17 5.07 -22.13
CA LEU A 116 3.59 4.74 -23.49
C LEU A 116 3.36 5.88 -24.50
N LEU A 117 2.68 6.95 -24.08
CA LEU A 117 2.56 8.20 -24.83
C LEU A 117 3.63 9.18 -24.38
N GLU A 118 4.30 9.79 -25.36
CA GLU A 118 5.24 10.89 -25.11
C GLU A 118 4.47 12.15 -24.68
N LYS A 119 4.87 12.72 -23.54
CA LYS A 119 4.33 13.96 -23.00
C LYS A 119 5.44 14.77 -22.37
N ASP A 120 5.42 16.08 -22.59
CA ASP A 120 6.26 17.01 -21.85
C ASP A 120 5.83 17.02 -20.38
N ARG A 121 6.62 16.34 -19.55
CA ARG A 121 6.37 16.24 -18.11
C ARG A 121 7.40 17.08 -17.38
N TYR A 122 6.93 17.88 -16.43
CA TYR A 122 7.82 18.59 -15.52
C TYR A 122 8.66 17.58 -14.73
N ILE A 123 9.98 17.64 -14.92
CA ILE A 123 10.92 16.78 -14.20
C ILE A 123 11.04 17.31 -12.78
N ARG A 124 10.49 16.54 -11.83
CA ARG A 124 10.58 16.83 -10.40
C ARG A 124 12.01 16.61 -9.93
N LYS A 125 12.53 17.50 -9.09
CA LYS A 125 13.80 17.31 -8.39
C LYS A 125 13.57 16.47 -7.13
N SER A 126 14.55 15.66 -6.77
CA SER A 126 14.58 14.90 -5.51
C SER A 126 15.94 15.03 -4.87
N SER A 127 15.98 15.02 -3.53
CA SER A 127 17.22 15.08 -2.75
C SER A 127 17.27 13.89 -1.81
N ALA A 128 18.33 13.08 -1.91
CA ALA A 128 18.56 11.96 -1.02
C ALA A 128 18.70 12.41 0.44
N VAL A 129 19.30 13.59 0.69
CA VAL A 129 19.49 14.14 2.04
C VAL A 129 18.16 14.54 2.67
N THR A 130 17.30 15.24 1.91
CA THR A 130 15.96 15.60 2.39
C THR A 130 15.14 14.37 2.69
N LEU A 131 15.18 13.37 1.80
CA LEU A 131 14.46 12.12 1.97
C LEU A 131 14.95 11.34 3.20
N TRP A 132 16.26 11.27 3.42
CA TRP A 132 16.85 10.62 4.58
C TRP A 132 16.41 11.29 5.88
N ARG A 133 16.52 12.63 5.96
CA ARG A 133 16.12 13.40 7.15
C ARG A 133 14.63 13.26 7.46
N ASP A 134 13.79 13.30 6.42
CA ASP A 134 12.34 13.36 6.56
C ASP A 134 11.70 11.95 6.53
N THR A 135 12.50 10.88 6.43
CA THR A 135 12.06 9.47 6.40
C THR A 135 11.03 9.11 7.48
N PRO A 136 11.18 9.54 8.75
CA PRO A 136 10.16 9.26 9.78
C PRO A 136 8.77 9.78 9.39
N SER A 137 8.69 11.00 8.86
CA SER A 137 7.43 11.61 8.41
C SER A 137 6.93 11.03 7.09
N VAL A 138 7.81 10.92 6.09
CA VAL A 138 7.45 10.60 4.70
C VAL A 138 7.10 9.13 4.52
N TYR A 139 7.91 8.21 5.07
CA TYR A 139 7.74 6.77 4.85
C TYR A 139 7.07 6.08 6.01
N LYS A 140 7.36 6.51 7.22
CA LYS A 140 6.88 5.82 8.42
C LYS A 140 5.64 6.48 9.02
N MET A 141 5.16 7.61 8.51
CA MET A 141 4.01 8.34 9.05
C MET A 141 4.10 8.60 10.55
N TYR A 142 5.27 9.07 10.99
CA TYR A 142 5.45 9.58 12.34
C TYR A 142 5.14 11.08 12.38
N GLY A 143 4.67 11.51 13.54
CA GLY A 143 4.49 12.90 13.93
C GLY A 143 5.10 13.15 15.30
N LEU A 144 4.71 14.25 15.92
CA LEU A 144 5.22 14.71 17.20
C LEU A 144 4.06 14.97 18.16
N LYS A 145 4.20 14.52 19.41
CA LYS A 145 3.26 14.82 20.49
C LYS A 145 3.93 15.71 21.52
N CYS A 146 3.32 16.86 21.82
CA CYS A 146 3.85 17.76 22.83
C CYS A 146 3.69 17.19 24.23
N LYS A 147 4.77 17.19 25.01
CA LYS A 147 4.78 16.74 26.41
C LYS A 147 3.96 17.64 27.33
N ASN A 148 3.91 18.94 27.02
CA ASN A 148 3.28 19.94 27.87
C ASN A 148 1.74 20.00 27.68
N CYS A 149 1.27 20.13 26.43
CA CYS A 149 -0.16 20.31 26.14
C CYS A 149 -0.81 19.14 25.40
N GLY A 150 -0.06 18.07 25.09
CA GLY A 150 -0.58 16.87 24.42
C GLY A 150 -0.88 17.00 22.94
N THR A 151 -0.69 18.19 22.33
CA THR A 151 -0.95 18.43 20.90
C THR A 151 -0.14 17.50 20.02
N VAL A 152 -0.82 16.84 19.07
CA VAL A 152 -0.20 16.04 18.01
C VAL A 152 -0.04 16.89 16.75
N GLN A 153 1.16 16.90 16.17
CA GLN A 153 1.48 17.68 14.97
C GLN A 153 2.32 16.87 13.98
N TYR A 154 2.16 17.22 12.71
CA TYR A 154 2.90 16.67 11.56
C TYR A 154 3.42 17.86 10.73
N PRO A 155 4.66 17.83 10.20
CA PRO A 155 5.65 16.74 10.21
C PRO A 155 6.64 16.78 11.40
N THR A 156 7.54 15.79 11.45
CA THR A 156 8.58 15.58 12.48
C THR A 156 9.71 16.60 12.48
N THR A 157 9.72 17.57 11.55
CA THR A 157 10.77 18.60 11.46
C THR A 157 10.51 19.79 12.37
N SER A 158 9.36 19.85 13.03
CA SER A 158 9.01 20.93 13.96
C SER A 158 9.82 20.81 15.25
N ARG A 159 10.38 21.93 15.73
CA ARG A 159 11.06 22.01 17.03
C ARG A 159 10.17 22.55 18.15
N SER A 160 9.14 23.31 17.79
CA SER A 160 8.25 23.98 18.73
C SER A 160 6.83 23.43 18.62
N CYS A 161 6.13 23.34 19.74
CA CYS A 161 4.70 23.03 19.74
C CYS A 161 3.90 24.15 19.05
N VAL A 162 3.03 23.79 18.10
CA VAL A 162 2.20 24.77 17.36
C VAL A 162 1.15 25.48 18.23
N ILE A 163 0.79 24.91 19.40
CA ILE A 163 -0.21 25.46 20.33
C ILE A 163 0.46 26.20 21.49
N CYS A 164 1.23 25.48 22.33
CA CYS A 164 1.78 26.06 23.56
C CYS A 164 3.18 26.66 23.40
N ARG A 165 3.81 26.52 22.21
CA ARG A 165 5.16 27.03 21.91
C ARG A 165 6.28 26.47 22.81
N ALA A 166 6.06 25.35 23.49
CA ALA A 166 7.14 24.64 24.17
C ALA A 166 8.14 24.11 23.12
N ASP A 167 9.40 24.52 23.27
CA ASP A 167 10.51 24.14 22.38
C ASP A 167 11.14 22.83 22.85
N ASP A 168 11.49 21.96 21.89
CA ASP A 168 12.20 20.69 22.07
C ASP A 168 11.55 19.73 23.10
N GLN A 169 10.26 19.93 23.42
CA GLN A 169 9.45 19.09 24.32
C GLN A 169 8.41 18.27 23.54
N LEU A 170 8.88 17.56 22.51
CA LEU A 170 8.06 16.80 21.57
C LEU A 170 8.52 15.34 21.51
N ASP A 171 7.61 14.39 21.74
CA ASP A 171 7.88 12.96 21.56
C ASP A 171 7.51 12.51 20.16
N LEU A 172 8.37 11.69 19.56
CA LEU A 172 8.14 11.06 18.27
C LEU A 172 7.06 9.97 18.41
N ILE A 173 5.93 10.13 17.73
CA ILE A 173 4.81 9.18 17.80
C ILE A 173 4.41 8.68 16.41
N LYS A 174 3.97 7.41 16.34
CA LYS A 174 3.38 6.85 15.13
C LYS A 174 1.96 7.39 15.00
N LEU A 175 1.61 7.94 13.84
CA LEU A 175 0.26 8.45 13.57
C LEU A 175 -0.67 7.36 13.04
N ALA A 176 -1.97 7.55 13.23
CA ALA A 176 -3.01 6.70 12.68
C ALA A 176 -3.01 6.77 11.15
N LEU A 177 -3.41 5.68 10.53
CA LEU A 177 -3.59 5.57 9.08
C LEU A 177 -5.03 5.79 8.64
N LYS A 178 -5.86 6.31 9.54
CA LYS A 178 -7.28 6.59 9.35
C LYS A 178 -7.61 7.96 9.93
N GLY A 179 -8.66 8.56 9.41
CA GLY A 179 -9.13 9.86 9.84
C GLY A 179 -10.32 10.34 9.03
N LYS A 180 -10.69 11.60 9.28
CA LYS A 180 -11.84 12.26 8.65
C LYS A 180 -11.41 13.46 7.84
N ILE A 181 -12.08 13.69 6.72
CA ILE A 181 -11.89 14.92 5.94
C ILE A 181 -12.38 16.12 6.76
N PHE A 182 -11.45 16.97 7.17
CA PHE A 182 -11.77 18.25 7.80
C PHE A 182 -12.26 19.28 6.76
N THR A 183 -11.55 19.38 5.64
CA THR A 183 -11.96 20.18 4.48
C THR A 183 -11.28 19.65 3.22
N TYR A 184 -11.78 20.02 2.04
CA TYR A 184 -11.17 19.64 0.77
C TYR A 184 -11.36 20.71 -0.30
N THR A 185 -10.52 20.65 -1.33
CA THR A 185 -10.72 21.38 -2.59
C THR A 185 -10.66 20.42 -3.77
N LEU A 186 -11.27 20.81 -4.88
CA LEU A 186 -11.26 20.05 -6.13
C LEU A 186 -10.34 20.75 -7.12
N ASP A 187 -9.20 20.12 -7.43
CA ASP A 187 -8.20 20.69 -8.32
C ASP A 187 -8.38 20.15 -9.74
N HIS A 188 -8.87 21.02 -10.64
CA HIS A 188 -9.04 20.73 -12.07
C HIS A 188 -7.77 21.01 -12.90
N LEU A 189 -6.76 21.67 -12.33
CA LEU A 189 -5.62 22.21 -13.05
C LEU A 189 -4.31 21.45 -12.79
N VAL A 190 -4.39 20.20 -12.35
CA VAL A 190 -3.19 19.41 -12.03
C VAL A 190 -2.45 19.00 -13.31
N GLY A 191 -1.66 19.94 -13.84
CA GLY A 191 -0.94 19.96 -15.11
C GLY A 191 -0.51 18.60 -15.66
N GLY A 192 -1.42 17.94 -16.39
CA GLY A 192 -1.19 16.73 -17.19
C GLY A 192 -0.66 15.50 -16.44
N THR A 193 -0.60 15.53 -15.11
CA THR A 193 0.02 14.46 -14.30
C THR A 193 -1.02 13.50 -13.72
N TYR A 194 -2.26 13.95 -13.56
CA TYR A 194 -3.37 13.16 -13.03
C TYR A 194 -4.43 12.98 -14.12
N MET A 195 -4.86 11.74 -14.30
CA MET A 195 -5.84 11.36 -15.32
C MET A 195 -7.26 11.74 -14.93
N ASP A 196 -7.59 11.51 -13.66
CA ASP A 196 -8.91 11.77 -13.12
C ASP A 196 -8.90 13.17 -12.50
N THR A 197 -9.45 14.13 -13.23
CA THR A 197 -9.72 15.48 -12.71
C THR A 197 -11.22 15.67 -12.48
N PRO A 198 -11.62 16.39 -11.42
CA PRO A 198 -10.75 17.05 -10.44
C PRO A 198 -10.12 16.09 -9.44
N VAL A 199 -8.91 16.43 -8.97
CA VAL A 199 -8.24 15.71 -7.89
C VAL A 199 -8.66 16.33 -6.55
N PRO A 200 -9.29 15.58 -5.62
CA PRO A 200 -9.58 16.10 -4.31
C PRO A 200 -8.29 16.27 -3.50
N ARG A 201 -8.06 17.47 -2.99
CA ARG A 201 -6.98 17.78 -2.03
C ARG A 201 -7.61 17.90 -0.65
N CYS A 202 -7.39 16.90 0.18
CA CYS A 202 -8.07 16.74 1.45
C CYS A 202 -7.14 17.13 2.61
N VAL A 203 -7.64 17.99 3.49
CA VAL A 203 -7.11 18.16 4.83
C VAL A 203 -7.82 17.15 5.73
N ILE A 204 -7.05 16.29 6.39
CA ILE A 204 -7.56 15.15 7.14
C ILE A 204 -7.12 15.27 8.59
N ASP A 205 -8.08 15.15 9.50
CA ASP A 205 -7.82 14.95 10.93
C ASP A 205 -7.68 13.45 11.18
N LEU A 206 -6.52 13.03 11.68
CA LEU A 206 -6.25 11.62 11.96
C LEU A 206 -6.90 11.19 13.29
N ASP A 207 -7.26 9.91 13.41
CA ASP A 207 -7.99 9.37 14.55
C ASP A 207 -7.25 9.55 15.89
N ASP A 208 -5.92 9.50 15.88
CA ASP A 208 -5.06 9.71 17.06
C ASP A 208 -4.53 11.14 17.20
N GLY A 209 -5.07 12.07 16.39
CA GLY A 209 -4.74 13.48 16.36
C GLY A 209 -3.72 13.85 15.30
N GLY A 210 -3.54 15.16 15.14
CA GLY A 210 -2.75 15.72 14.06
C GLY A 210 -3.54 15.84 12.75
N ARG A 211 -2.98 16.62 11.83
CA ARG A 211 -3.64 17.01 10.60
C ARG A 211 -2.69 16.90 9.42
N VAL A 212 -3.14 16.28 8.33
CA VAL A 212 -2.34 16.06 7.12
C VAL A 212 -3.07 16.56 5.89
N LEU A 213 -2.31 17.07 4.92
CA LEU A 213 -2.83 17.46 3.60
C LEU A 213 -2.41 16.38 2.59
N LEU A 214 -3.39 15.67 2.04
CA LEU A 214 -3.16 14.56 1.12
C LEU A 214 -4.08 14.67 -0.09
N ASN A 215 -3.58 14.22 -1.25
CA ASN A 215 -4.43 14.06 -2.44
C ASN A 215 -5.22 12.75 -2.30
N MET A 216 -6.52 12.81 -2.57
CA MET A 216 -7.36 11.63 -2.62
C MET A 216 -7.16 10.85 -3.91
N THR A 217 -7.32 9.54 -3.80
CA THR A 217 -7.31 8.58 -4.90
C THR A 217 -8.48 7.62 -4.74
N GLU A 218 -8.81 6.88 -5.81
CA GLU A 218 -9.81 5.82 -5.78
C GLU A 218 -11.22 6.32 -5.44
N ILE A 219 -11.59 7.47 -6.02
CA ILE A 219 -12.93 8.01 -5.93
C ILE A 219 -13.41 8.44 -7.32
N GLU A 220 -14.63 8.03 -7.67
CA GLU A 220 -15.32 8.45 -8.88
C GLU A 220 -16.17 9.68 -8.60
N ASN A 221 -16.44 10.51 -9.60
CA ASN A 221 -17.30 11.69 -9.49
C ASN A 221 -17.08 12.47 -8.19
N PRO A 222 -15.83 12.93 -7.92
CA PRO A 222 -15.45 13.52 -6.64
C PRO A 222 -16.33 14.70 -6.21
N GLU A 223 -16.89 15.45 -7.15
CA GLU A 223 -17.86 16.53 -6.89
C GLU A 223 -19.10 16.07 -6.11
N LYS A 224 -19.53 14.81 -6.30
CA LYS A 224 -20.69 14.23 -5.63
C LYS A 224 -20.31 13.35 -4.44
N ASN A 225 -19.17 12.67 -4.55
CA ASN A 225 -18.82 11.60 -3.63
C ASN A 225 -17.88 12.05 -2.50
N VAL A 226 -17.15 13.16 -2.64
CA VAL A 226 -16.32 13.69 -1.55
C VAL A 226 -17.15 14.63 -0.69
N SER A 227 -17.06 14.49 0.63
CA SER A 227 -17.74 15.37 1.59
C SER A 227 -16.91 15.58 2.85
N ILE A 228 -17.17 16.69 3.55
CA ILE A 228 -16.58 16.96 4.86
C ILE A 228 -17.11 15.93 5.86
N GLY A 229 -16.22 15.41 6.71
CA GLY A 229 -16.53 14.36 7.67
C GLY A 229 -16.44 12.94 7.13
N MET A 230 -16.21 12.76 5.82
CA MET A 230 -16.00 11.44 5.22
C MET A 230 -14.80 10.73 5.86
N GLU A 231 -15.01 9.46 6.24
CA GLU A 231 -13.96 8.56 6.70
C GLU A 231 -13.02 8.20 5.55
N VAL A 232 -11.72 8.31 5.81
CA VAL A 232 -10.67 8.00 4.84
C VAL A 232 -9.56 7.20 5.48
N GLU A 233 -8.84 6.46 4.65
CA GLU A 233 -7.61 5.79 5.05
C GLU A 233 -6.42 6.26 4.20
N LEU A 234 -5.25 6.22 4.81
CA LEU A 234 -3.99 6.59 4.20
C LEU A 234 -3.43 5.41 3.41
N THR A 235 -3.02 5.68 2.17
CA THR A 235 -2.44 4.69 1.26
C THR A 235 -1.09 5.17 0.76
N PHE A 236 -0.08 4.30 0.82
CA PHE A 236 1.27 4.63 0.38
C PHE A 236 1.41 4.45 -1.14
N ARG A 237 1.87 5.49 -1.84
CA ARG A 237 1.88 5.53 -3.32
C ARG A 237 3.16 6.13 -3.86
N ARG A 238 3.52 5.72 -5.09
CA ARG A 238 4.54 6.43 -5.87
C ARG A 238 4.01 7.82 -6.21
N LEU A 239 4.70 8.85 -5.75
CA LEU A 239 4.35 10.26 -5.96
C LEU A 239 4.90 10.76 -7.29
N HIS A 240 6.22 10.64 -7.48
CA HIS A 240 6.92 11.05 -8.70
C HIS A 240 8.28 10.36 -8.83
N GLU A 241 8.87 10.46 -10.01
CA GLU A 241 10.26 10.09 -10.29
C GLU A 241 11.08 11.37 -10.47
N GLY A 242 12.27 11.41 -9.89
CA GLY A 242 13.13 12.59 -9.95
C GLY A 242 14.50 12.33 -9.37
N GLY A 243 15.55 12.82 -10.02
CA GLY A 243 16.94 12.57 -9.61
C GLY A 243 17.27 11.08 -9.53
N GLU A 244 16.77 10.27 -10.47
CA GLU A 244 16.89 8.79 -10.51
C GLU A 244 16.19 8.03 -9.36
N PHE A 245 15.55 8.74 -8.42
CA PHE A 245 14.77 8.15 -7.35
C PHE A 245 13.29 8.00 -7.71
N LYS A 246 12.69 6.90 -7.25
CA LYS A 246 11.24 6.73 -7.15
C LYS A 246 10.79 7.24 -5.79
N ASN A 247 10.13 8.39 -5.75
CA ASN A 247 9.66 8.99 -4.51
C ASN A 247 8.28 8.44 -4.18
N TYR A 248 8.12 7.99 -2.94
CA TYR A 248 6.85 7.51 -2.41
C TYR A 248 6.36 8.44 -1.31
N TYR A 249 5.05 8.59 -1.21
CA TYR A 249 4.42 9.36 -0.15
C TYR A 249 2.99 8.87 0.09
N TRP A 250 2.40 9.33 1.17
CA TRP A 250 1.02 9.02 1.51
C TRP A 250 0.05 9.78 0.62
N LYS A 251 -1.06 9.13 0.31
CA LYS A 251 -2.29 9.70 -0.25
C LYS A 251 -3.45 9.25 0.63
N CYS A 252 -4.64 9.77 0.40
CA CYS A 252 -5.84 9.23 1.04
C CYS A 252 -6.75 8.55 0.01
N ARG A 253 -7.65 7.74 0.52
CA ARG A 253 -8.75 7.14 -0.24
C ARG A 253 -9.93 6.88 0.69
N PRO A 254 -11.15 6.70 0.16
CA PRO A 254 -12.26 6.17 0.95
C PRO A 254 -11.86 4.86 1.63
N VAL A 255 -12.37 4.62 2.84
CA VAL A 255 -12.09 3.37 3.57
C VAL A 255 -12.54 2.18 2.72
N ARG A 256 -11.61 1.27 2.42
CA ARG A 256 -11.96 0.00 1.79
C ARG A 256 -12.50 -0.94 2.87
N GLY A 257 -13.79 -1.30 2.76
CA GLY A 257 -14.44 -2.39 3.48
C GLY A 257 -13.89 -2.74 4.87
N ARG A 258 -14.45 -2.11 5.90
CA ARG A 258 -14.68 -2.74 7.21
C ARG A 258 -16.13 -2.48 7.60
N LEU A 259 -17.01 -3.40 7.19
CA LEU A 259 -18.21 -3.77 7.93
C LEU A 259 -17.93 -5.13 8.55
#